data_AF-A0A0H2YF82-F1
#
_entry.id   AF-A0A0H2YF82-F1
#
_cell.length_a   1.000
_cell.length_b   1.000
_cell.length_c   1.000
_cell.angle_alpha   90.00
_cell.angle_beta   90.00
_cell.angle_gamma   90.00
#
_symmetry.space_group_name_H-M   'P 1'
#
loop_
_entity.id
_entity.type
_entity.pdbx_description
1 polymer ?
#
loop_
_entity_poly.entity_id
_entity_poly.type
_entity_poly.pdbx_seq_one_letter_code
_entity_poly.pdbx_strand_id
1 'polypeptide(L)'
;MPDIALTNRIVKIHLSSWRYFALLTLPPLVLAFNLLYSFASLVLLMLFLVTHYYCWRLWLDERLFTLLNKESSLAEFDEGMAQLWIAKSGATRTLTERWCGVRGLFYRAMFSLIALWLTSLSSVLYLTLTLVD
;
A
#
# COMPACT_ATOMS: atom_id res chain seq x y z
N MET A 1 -4.57 6.07 29.25
CA MET A 1 -4.00 5.41 28.05
C MET A 1 -5.07 5.41 26.98
N PRO A 2 -4.76 5.74 25.71
CA PRO A 2 -5.73 5.59 24.64
C PRO A 2 -6.23 4.15 24.61
N ASP A 3 -7.52 3.96 24.37
CA ASP A 3 -8.11 2.62 24.27
C ASP A 3 -7.44 1.89 23.09
N ILE A 4 -6.66 0.86 23.43
CA ILE A 4 -5.87 0.07 22.47
C ILE A 4 -6.81 -0.59 21.45
N ALA A 5 -8.01 -0.98 21.86
CA ALA A 5 -9.01 -1.57 20.98
C ALA A 5 -9.58 -0.54 20.01
N LEU A 6 -9.86 0.69 20.49
CA LEU A 6 -10.31 1.79 19.63
C LEU A 6 -9.23 2.17 18.60
N THR A 7 -7.98 2.29 19.03
CA THR A 7 -6.85 2.64 18.15
C THR A 7 -6.64 1.58 17.09
N ASN A 8 -6.73 0.29 17.46
CA ASN A 8 -6.63 -0.81 16.51
C ASN A 8 -7.74 -0.80 15.46
N ARG A 9 -8.99 -0.47 15.85
CA ARG A 9 -10.11 -0.31 14.92
C ARG A 9 -9.87 0.83 13.93
N ILE A 10 -9.39 1.99 14.40
CA ILE A 10 -9.07 3.13 13.54
C ILE A 10 -8.01 2.75 12.50
N VAL A 11 -6.92 2.13 12.95
CA VAL A 11 -5.84 1.65 12.07
C VAL A 11 -6.39 0.70 11.02
N LYS A 12 -7.20 -0.30 11.41
CA LYS A 12 -7.82 -1.24 10.47
C LYS A 12 -8.68 -0.55 9.40
N ILE A 13 -9.49 0.44 9.78
CA ILE A 13 -10.32 1.20 8.84
C ILE A 13 -9.43 1.90 7.80
N HIS A 14 -8.36 2.56 8.24
CA HIS A 14 -7.42 3.20 7.32
C HIS A 14 -6.72 2.20 6.40
N LEU A 15 -6.44 0.98 6.87
CA LEU A 15 -5.79 -0.04 6.06
C LEU A 15 -6.70 -0.52 4.94
N SER A 16 -8.01 -0.64 5.21
CA SER A 16 -9.04 -0.97 4.21
C SER A 16 -9.09 0.01 3.02
N SER A 17 -8.43 1.17 3.13
CA SER A 17 -8.27 2.13 2.04
C SER A 17 -7.50 1.59 0.84
N TRP A 18 -6.81 0.45 0.97
CA TRP A 18 -6.13 -0.23 -0.14
C TRP A 18 -7.04 -0.46 -1.35
N ARG A 19 -8.35 -0.67 -1.12
CA ARG A 19 -9.35 -0.85 -2.18
C ARG A 19 -9.47 0.39 -3.06
N TYR A 20 -9.49 1.57 -2.44
CA TYR A 20 -9.57 2.84 -3.15
C TYR A 20 -8.26 3.13 -3.89
N PHE A 21 -7.11 2.84 -3.27
CA PHE A 21 -5.81 3.00 -3.94
C PHE A 21 -5.69 2.10 -5.16
N ALA A 22 -6.08 0.83 -5.05
CA ALA A 22 -6.10 -0.10 -6.18
C ALA A 22 -7.04 0.39 -7.28
N LEU A 23 -8.25 0.84 -6.95
CA LEU A 23 -9.19 1.37 -7.93
C LEU A 23 -8.67 2.63 -8.65
N LEU A 24 -8.02 3.53 -7.91
CA LEU A 24 -7.43 4.76 -8.44
C LEU A 24 -6.23 4.52 -9.35
N THR A 25 -5.67 3.31 -9.39
CA THR A 25 -4.59 2.95 -10.32
C THR A 25 -5.09 2.58 -11.72
N LEU A 26 -6.40 2.33 -11.90
CA LEU A 26 -6.97 1.91 -13.18
C LEU A 26 -6.85 2.97 -14.29
N PRO A 27 -7.14 4.26 -14.07
CA PRO A 27 -7.02 5.25 -15.14
C PRO A 27 -5.56 5.41 -15.66
N PRO A 28 -4.54 5.56 -14.78
CA PRO A 28 -3.14 5.54 -15.22
C PRO A 28 -2.73 4.24 -15.93
N LEU A 29 -3.28 3.09 -15.54
CA LEU A 29 -3.04 1.82 -16.21
C LEU A 29 -3.59 1.80 -17.64
N VAL A 30 -4.83 2.27 -17.83
CA VAL A 30 -5.43 2.41 -19.16
C VAL A 30 -4.58 3.34 -20.03
N LEU A 31 -4.10 4.45 -19.48
CA LEU A 31 -3.19 5.36 -20.20
C LEU A 31 -1.87 4.66 -20.58
N ALA A 32 -1.29 3.87 -19.68
CA ALA A 32 -0.06 3.12 -19.96
C ALA A 32 -0.21 2.18 -21.16
N PHE A 33 -1.36 1.51 -21.28
CA PHE A 33 -1.67 0.66 -22.44
C PHE A 33 -1.86 1.46 -23.74
N ASN A 34 -2.38 2.68 -23.67
CA ASN A 34 -2.46 3.56 -24.85
C ASN A 34 -1.07 4.08 -25.29
N LEU A 35 -0.08 4.06 -24.39
CA LEU A 35 1.27 4.58 -24.63
C LEU A 35 2.33 3.46 -24.77
N LEU A 36 1.96 2.21 -25.04
CA LEU A 36 2.81 1.00 -24.89
C LEU A 36 4.27 1.12 -25.38
N TYR A 37 4.52 1.83 -26.49
CA TYR A 37 5.86 1.98 -27.07
C TYR A 37 6.63 3.23 -26.62
N SER A 38 6.07 4.04 -25.72
CA SER A 38 6.69 5.22 -25.16
C SER A 38 7.45 4.90 -23.87
N PHE A 39 8.50 5.67 -23.58
CA PHE A 39 9.15 5.63 -22.27
C PHE A 39 8.17 5.92 -21.12
N ALA A 40 7.14 6.74 -21.37
CA ALA A 40 6.10 7.04 -20.39
C ALA A 40 5.32 5.80 -19.93
N SER A 41 5.03 4.84 -20.82
CA SER A 41 4.31 3.62 -20.44
C SER A 41 5.12 2.75 -19.49
N LEU A 42 6.44 2.63 -19.71
CA LEU A 42 7.34 1.88 -18.85
C LEU A 42 7.31 2.45 -17.42
N VAL A 43 7.43 3.78 -17.29
CA VAL A 43 7.38 4.45 -15.98
C VAL A 43 6.02 4.25 -15.32
N LEU A 44 4.92 4.39 -16.06
CA LEU A 44 3.56 4.16 -15.53
C LEU A 44 3.35 2.72 -15.07
N LEU A 45 3.80 1.72 -15.82
CA LEU A 45 3.68 0.29 -15.45
C LEU A 45 4.52 -0.03 -14.22
N MET A 46 5.74 0.51 -14.13
CA MET A 46 6.58 0.34 -12.94
C MET A 46 5.93 0.95 -11.70
N LEU A 47 5.43 2.19 -11.79
CA LEU A 47 4.72 2.85 -10.70
C LEU A 47 3.43 2.10 -10.33
N PHE A 48 2.68 1.60 -11.32
CA PHE A 48 1.50 0.78 -11.10
C PHE A 48 1.84 -0.46 -10.26
N LEU A 49 2.88 -1.21 -10.63
CA LEU A 49 3.32 -2.39 -9.88
C LEU A 49 3.76 -2.06 -8.45
N VAL A 50 4.49 -0.96 -8.27
CA VAL A 50 4.90 -0.48 -6.94
C VAL A 50 3.70 -0.11 -6.08
N THR A 51 2.72 0.62 -6.63
CA THR A 51 1.49 0.97 -5.90
C THR A 51 0.68 -0.28 -5.57
N HIS A 52 0.56 -1.24 -6.50
CA HIS A 52 -0.16 -2.49 -6.26
C HIS A 52 0.53 -3.36 -5.20
N TYR A 53 1.87 -3.38 -5.17
CA TYR A 53 2.62 -4.04 -4.10
C TYR A 53 2.28 -3.46 -2.72
N TYR A 54 2.21 -2.13 -2.59
CA TYR A 54 1.82 -1.50 -1.33
C TYR A 54 0.34 -1.74 -0.99
N CYS A 55 -0.56 -1.77 -1.98
CA CYS A 55 -1.97 -2.11 -1.76
C CYS A 55 -2.12 -3.56 -1.24
N TRP A 56 -1.41 -4.51 -1.84
CA TRP A 56 -1.37 -5.88 -1.36
C TRP A 56 -0.85 -5.97 0.07
N ARG A 57 0.22 -5.21 0.40
CA ARG A 57 0.76 -5.21 1.76
C ARG A 57 -0.22 -4.61 2.78
N LEU A 58 -0.92 -3.54 2.43
CA LEU A 58 -1.98 -2.95 3.27
C LEU A 58 -3.15 -3.92 3.49
N TRP A 59 -3.56 -4.65 2.45
CA TRP A 59 -4.58 -5.70 2.56
C TRP A 59 -4.15 -6.84 3.48
N LEU A 60 -2.89 -7.28 3.39
CA LEU A 60 -2.34 -8.31 4.25
C LEU A 60 -2.35 -7.83 5.70
N ASP A 61 -1.84 -6.63 5.95
CA ASP A 61 -1.80 -6.05 7.29
C ASP A 61 -3.22 -5.88 7.86
N GLU A 62 -4.23 -5.48 7.07
CA GLU A 62 -5.63 -5.37 7.51
C GLU A 62 -6.16 -6.70 8.11
N ARG A 63 -5.81 -7.82 7.47
CA ARG A 63 -6.19 -9.17 7.90
C ARG A 63 -5.41 -9.61 9.14
N LEU A 64 -4.11 -9.36 9.17
CA LEU A 64 -3.28 -9.67 10.33
C LEU A 64 -3.75 -8.91 11.58
N PHE A 65 -4.05 -7.60 11.46
CA PHE A 65 -4.60 -6.83 12.57
C PHE A 65 -5.99 -7.30 13.01
N THR A 66 -6.77 -7.90 12.11
CA THR A 66 -8.04 -8.53 12.47
C THR A 66 -7.85 -9.81 13.31
N LEU A 67 -6.81 -10.60 13.02
CA LEU A 67 -6.44 -11.78 13.82
C LEU A 67 -5.93 -11.37 15.20
N LEU A 68 -5.02 -10.38 15.25
CA LEU A 68 -4.52 -9.76 16.49
C LEU A 68 -5.62 -9.20 17.39
N ASN A 69 -6.77 -8.80 16.84
CA ASN A 69 -7.88 -8.30 17.63
C ASN A 69 -8.79 -9.41 18.18
N LYS A 70 -8.64 -10.65 17.69
CA LYS A 70 -9.39 -11.83 18.13
C LYS A 70 -8.59 -12.72 19.07
N GLU A 71 -7.27 -12.78 18.89
CA GLU A 71 -6.38 -13.58 19.72
C GLU A 71 -5.61 -12.68 20.71
N SER A 72 -5.51 -13.13 21.96
CA SER A 72 -4.90 -12.36 23.06
C SER A 72 -3.38 -12.49 23.14
N SER A 73 -2.79 -13.46 22.43
CA SER A 73 -1.38 -13.85 22.52
C SER A 73 -0.53 -13.25 21.40
N LEU A 74 0.07 -12.08 21.65
CA LEU A 74 1.05 -11.47 20.71
C LEU A 74 2.23 -12.40 20.40
N ALA A 75 2.61 -13.28 21.33
CA ALA A 75 3.70 -14.23 21.18
C ALA A 75 3.39 -15.33 20.15
N GLU A 76 2.19 -15.91 20.18
CA GLU A 76 1.76 -16.94 19.23
C GLU A 76 1.63 -16.36 17.82
N PHE A 77 1.15 -15.11 17.71
CA PHE A 77 1.15 -14.38 16.43
C PHE A 77 2.57 -14.22 15.85
N ASP A 78 3.53 -13.83 16.69
CA ASP A 78 4.92 -13.63 16.24
C ASP A 78 5.59 -14.95 15.87
N GLU A 79 5.27 -16.05 16.55
CA GLU A 79 5.72 -17.39 16.21
C GLU A 79 5.17 -17.84 14.84
N GLY A 80 3.87 -17.66 14.60
CA GLY A 80 3.26 -17.95 13.30
C GLY A 80 3.87 -17.12 12.16
N MET A 81 4.15 -15.84 12.41
CA MET A 81 4.84 -14.98 11.44
C MET A 81 6.30 -15.40 11.20
N ALA A 82 7.02 -15.86 12.23
CA ALA A 82 8.39 -16.35 12.11
C ALA A 82 8.47 -17.62 11.23
N GLN A 83 7.49 -18.53 11.37
CA GLN A 83 7.38 -19.72 10.52
C GLN A 83 7.16 -19.36 9.04
N LEU A 84 6.30 -18.38 8.74
CA LEU A 84 6.00 -17.99 7.36
C LEU A 84 7.19 -17.28 6.67
N TRP A 85 7.94 -16.46 7.40
CA TRP A 85 8.97 -15.58 6.83
C TRP A 85 10.41 -16.02 7.10
N ILE A 86 10.63 -17.17 7.75
CA ILE A 86 11.96 -17.66 8.17
C ILE A 86 12.72 -16.55 8.93
N ALA A 87 11.99 -15.71 9.65
CA ALA A 87 12.55 -14.62 10.42
C ALA A 87 12.97 -15.16 11.78
N LYS A 88 14.12 -14.72 12.30
CA LYS A 88 14.47 -14.99 13.70
C LYS A 88 13.33 -14.50 14.58
N SER A 89 12.85 -15.37 15.48
CA SER A 89 11.99 -15.03 16.61
C SER A 89 12.70 -13.94 17.44
N GLY A 90 12.48 -12.68 17.07
CA GLY A 90 12.97 -11.52 17.81
C GLY A 90 12.10 -11.26 19.03
N ALA A 91 12.42 -10.20 19.76
CA ALA A 91 11.58 -9.73 20.86
C ALA A 91 10.15 -9.44 20.35
N THR A 92 9.13 -9.86 21.10
CA THR A 92 7.72 -9.63 20.78
C THR A 92 7.47 -8.14 20.60
N ARG A 93 7.06 -7.74 19.40
CA ARG A 93 6.83 -6.33 19.08
C ARG A 93 5.55 -5.82 19.69
N THR A 94 5.63 -4.66 20.34
CA THR A 94 4.47 -3.98 20.92
C THR A 94 3.49 -3.52 19.83
N LEU A 95 2.21 -3.36 20.18
CA LEU A 95 1.19 -2.88 19.23
C LEU A 95 1.50 -1.48 18.68
N THR A 96 2.11 -0.61 19.49
CA THR A 96 2.50 0.74 19.09
C THR A 96 3.58 0.74 18.01
N GLU A 97 4.58 -0.15 18.11
CA GLU A 97 5.60 -0.33 17.07
C GLU A 97 5.00 -0.81 15.75
N ARG A 98 4.04 -1.74 15.83
CA ARG A 98 3.33 -2.26 14.65
C ARG A 98 2.51 -1.17 13.96
N TRP A 99 1.80 -0.33 14.74
CA TRP A 99 1.07 0.83 14.20
C TRP A 99 2.00 1.82 13.51
N CYS A 100 3.19 2.08 14.06
CA CYS A 100 4.16 2.97 13.42
C CYS A 100 4.62 2.43 12.06
N GLY A 101 4.93 1.13 11.99
CA GLY A 101 5.33 0.46 10.75
C GLY A 101 4.25 0.52 9.68
N VAL A 102 3.01 0.21 10.05
CA VAL A 102 1.85 0.26 9.16
C VAL A 102 1.53 1.69 8.71
N ARG A 103 1.65 2.68 9.59
CA ARG A 103 1.50 4.09 9.22
C ARG A 103 2.53 4.48 8.16
N GLY A 104 3.78 4.07 8.31
CA GLY A 104 4.82 4.28 7.31
C GLY A 104 4.47 3.64 5.95
N LEU A 105 3.95 2.41 5.97
CA LEU A 105 3.50 1.72 4.77
C LEU A 105 2.34 2.45 4.07
N PHE A 106 1.36 2.94 4.83
CA PHE A 106 0.25 3.73 4.31
C PHE A 106 0.72 4.97 3.55
N TYR A 107 1.65 5.74 4.15
CA TYR A 107 2.22 6.91 3.47
C TYR A 107 3.01 6.52 2.22
N ARG A 108 3.77 5.43 2.23
CA ARG A 108 4.47 4.93 1.03
C ARG A 108 3.50 4.56 -0.09
N ALA A 109 2.38 3.91 0.24
CA ALA A 109 1.32 3.61 -0.72
C ALA A 109 0.76 4.92 -1.33
N MET A 110 0.44 5.90 -0.48
CA MET A 110 -0.07 7.20 -0.90
C MET A 110 0.91 7.97 -1.79
N PHE A 111 2.19 8.03 -1.41
CA PHE A 111 3.23 8.67 -2.22
C PHE A 111 3.40 7.98 -3.58
N SER A 112 3.36 6.64 -3.63
CA SER A 112 3.44 5.91 -4.89
C SER A 112 2.24 6.21 -5.81
N LEU A 113 1.05 6.33 -5.24
CA LEU A 113 -0.17 6.67 -5.97
C LEU A 113 -0.11 8.11 -6.51
N ILE A 114 0.35 9.06 -5.68
CA ILE A 114 0.54 10.46 -6.11
C ILE A 114 1.56 10.52 -7.25
N ALA A 115 2.69 9.81 -7.15
CA ALA A 115 3.68 9.75 -8.22
C ALA A 115 3.08 9.18 -9.52
N LEU A 116 2.30 8.10 -9.44
CA LEU A 116 1.61 7.51 -10.58
C LEU A 116 0.67 8.52 -11.27
N TRP A 117 -0.12 9.26 -10.49
CA TRP A 117 -1.01 10.28 -11.01
C TRP A 117 -0.28 11.48 -11.62
N LEU A 118 0.78 11.97 -10.98
CA LEU A 118 1.60 13.05 -11.52
C LEU A 118 2.24 12.65 -12.85
N THR A 119 2.81 11.45 -12.95
CA THR A 119 3.36 10.94 -14.22
C THR A 119 2.28 10.80 -15.29
N SER A 120 1.09 10.32 -14.92
CA SER A 120 -0.04 10.17 -15.84
C SER A 120 -0.50 11.53 -16.38
N LEU A 121 -0.71 12.51 -15.52
CA LEU A 121 -1.13 13.87 -15.90
C LEU A 121 -0.07 14.56 -16.77
N SER A 122 1.21 14.46 -16.40
CA SER A 122 2.30 15.02 -17.20
C SER A 122 2.39 14.39 -18.58
N SER A 123 2.11 13.08 -18.70
CA SER A 123 2.11 12.38 -19.99
C SER A 123 0.98 12.86 -20.89
N VAL A 124 -0.22 13.07 -20.33
CA VAL A 124 -1.36 13.62 -21.07
C VAL A 124 -1.08 15.05 -21.50
N LEU A 125 -0.58 15.90 -20.60
CA LEU A 125 -0.22 17.29 -20.91
C LEU A 125 0.82 17.37 -22.03
N TYR A 126 1.86 16.55 -21.95
CA TYR A 126 2.88 16.47 -22.99
C TYR A 126 2.28 16.10 -24.35
N LEU A 127 1.45 15.05 -24.38
CA LEU A 127 0.78 14.63 -25.62
C LEU A 127 -0.15 15.71 -26.17
N THR A 128 -0.87 16.43 -25.33
CA THR A 128 -1.75 17.52 -25.79
C THR A 128 -0.97 18.70 -26.34
N LEU A 129 0.20 19.02 -25.78
CA LEU A 129 1.04 20.10 -26.29
C LEU A 129 1.64 19.73 -27.65
N THR A 130 2.15 18.51 -27.81
CA THR A 130 2.77 18.07 -29.07
C THR A 130 1.79 17.79 -30.20
N LEU A 131 0.49 17.63 -29.91
CA LEU A 131 -0.57 17.49 -30.93
C LEU A 131 -1.16 18.83 -31.37
N VAL A 132 -0.94 19.91 -30.61
CA VAL A 132 -1.44 21.26 -30.92
C VAL A 132 -0.42 22.08 -31.71
N ASP A 133 0.86 21.70 -31.68
CA ASP A 133 1.93 22.19 -32.55
C ASP A 133 1.97 21.46 -33.90
#